data_AF-W1WWI8-F1
#
_entry.id   AF-W1WWI8-F1
#
_cell.length_a   1.000
_cell.length_b   1.000
_cell.length_c   1.000
_cell.angle_alpha   90.00
_cell.angle_beta   90.00
_cell.angle_gamma   90.00
#
_symmetry.space_group_name_H-M   'P 1'
#
loop_
_entity.id
_entity.type
_entity.pdbx_description
1 polymer ?
#
loop_
_entity_poly.entity_id
_entity_poly.type
_entity_poly.pdbx_seq_one_letter_code
_entity_poly.pdbx_strand_id
1 'polypeptide(L)'
;TGSTGLKYLKDGDATFKVAGDGDLVTTKASATGVQVAVDAAKVKDLAVGAVTVSKANTADNPITITPTSGTNTKDYAIGIDTTKLANQTQLTYKANGANANKVSLANGLNFTNGTFTTATVGTNGTVTISTATETITNDADGKAKVNSPTDGLATAKNVADSINKAVDGLSQNLTVSDGTTDGTVNLKNQKLTVSGTNGVTTTVNGQTVT
;
A
#
# COMPACT_ATOMS: atom_id res chain seq x y z
N THR A 1 43.60 -40.90 53.40
CA THR A 1 44.69 -39.95 53.71
C THR A 1 46.00 -40.55 53.22
N GLY A 2 46.55 -40.06 52.11
CA GLY A 2 47.85 -40.50 51.63
C GLY A 2 48.96 -39.69 52.31
N SER A 3 49.91 -40.35 52.97
CA SER A 3 51.08 -39.67 53.55
C SER A 3 52.12 -39.44 52.45
N THR A 4 52.46 -38.18 52.18
CA THR A 4 53.57 -37.82 51.29
C THR A 4 54.85 -37.68 52.10
N GLY A 5 55.59 -38.76 52.27
CA GLY A 5 56.96 -38.71 52.79
C GLY A 5 57.93 -38.21 51.73
N LEU A 6 58.88 -37.36 52.13
CA LEU A 6 60.00 -36.97 51.27
C LEU A 6 60.75 -38.23 50.80
N LYS A 7 60.92 -38.39 49.49
CA LYS A 7 61.76 -39.44 48.92
C LYS A 7 63.04 -38.79 48.43
N TYR A 8 64.16 -39.18 49.03
CA TYR A 8 65.49 -38.71 48.62
C TYR A 8 66.04 -39.63 47.53
N LEU A 9 66.72 -39.04 46.55
CA LEU A 9 67.49 -39.78 45.54
C LEU A 9 68.66 -40.48 46.24
N LYS A 10 68.94 -41.74 45.88
CA LYS A 10 70.01 -42.49 46.55
C LYS A 10 71.39 -41.96 46.23
N ASP A 11 71.64 -41.50 45.00
CA ASP A 11 72.82 -40.74 44.53
C ASP A 11 72.46 -40.09 43.17
N GLY A 12 73.07 -38.94 42.83
CA GLY A 12 72.98 -38.29 41.51
C GLY A 12 71.89 -37.22 41.34
N ASP A 13 71.99 -36.45 40.24
CA ASP A 13 71.03 -35.40 39.88
C ASP A 13 69.80 -35.98 39.16
N ALA A 14 68.60 -35.66 39.63
CA ALA A 14 67.37 -35.88 38.86
C ALA A 14 67.09 -34.66 37.98
N THR A 15 67.08 -34.87 36.66
CA THR A 15 66.70 -33.82 35.70
C THR A 15 65.23 -33.99 35.32
N PHE A 16 64.39 -33.01 35.66
CA PHE A 16 63.01 -32.94 35.19
C PHE A 16 62.89 -31.90 34.07
N LYS A 17 62.80 -32.37 32.82
CA LYS A 17 62.68 -31.50 31.66
C LYS A 17 61.22 -31.09 31.47
N VAL A 18 60.84 -29.94 32.04
CA VAL A 18 59.54 -29.31 31.78
C VAL A 18 59.77 -28.15 30.83
N ALA A 19 59.13 -28.20 29.67
CA ALA A 19 59.18 -27.12 28.68
C ALA A 19 57.75 -26.71 28.34
N GLY A 20 57.50 -25.41 28.33
CA GLY A 20 56.38 -24.84 27.60
C GLY A 20 56.62 -24.88 26.09
N ASP A 21 55.58 -24.66 25.31
CA ASP A 21 55.70 -24.52 23.85
C ASP A 21 56.49 -23.25 23.44
N GLY A 22 56.75 -22.35 24.40
CA GLY A 22 57.44 -21.08 24.17
C GLY A 22 56.56 -20.03 23.50
N ASP A 23 55.29 -20.37 23.21
CA ASP A 23 54.30 -19.51 22.59
C ASP A 23 53.17 -19.19 23.57
N LEU A 24 52.28 -20.14 23.83
CA LEU A 24 51.16 -19.98 24.75
C LEU A 24 51.55 -20.25 26.20
N VAL A 25 52.43 -21.23 26.42
CA VAL A 25 52.85 -21.70 27.73
C VAL A 25 54.34 -21.44 27.92
N THR A 26 54.70 -20.84 29.05
CA THR A 26 56.09 -20.66 29.47
C THR A 26 56.35 -21.35 30.80
N THR A 27 57.59 -21.80 30.99
CA THR A 27 58.01 -22.50 32.20
C THR A 27 59.30 -21.89 32.72
N LYS A 28 59.37 -21.62 34.03
CA LYS A 28 60.57 -21.08 34.68
C LYS A 28 60.86 -21.83 35.98
N ALA A 29 62.12 -22.21 36.19
CA ALA A 29 62.57 -22.77 37.45
C ALA A 29 62.59 -21.70 38.56
N SER A 30 62.17 -22.07 39.76
CA SER A 30 62.21 -21.22 40.96
C SER A 30 62.82 -21.99 42.14
N ALA A 31 63.11 -21.28 43.24
CA ALA A 31 63.62 -21.90 44.47
C ALA A 31 62.63 -22.88 45.13
N THR A 32 61.34 -22.82 44.78
CA THR A 32 60.28 -23.65 45.36
C THR A 32 59.71 -24.71 44.40
N GLY A 33 60.16 -24.73 43.13
CA GLY A 33 59.70 -25.69 42.12
C GLY A 33 59.74 -25.15 40.69
N VAL A 34 58.78 -25.57 39.87
CA VAL A 34 58.60 -25.09 38.49
C VAL A 34 57.35 -24.22 38.42
N GLN A 35 57.49 -23.00 37.92
CA GLN A 35 56.36 -22.13 37.60
C GLN A 35 55.94 -22.35 36.15
N VAL A 36 54.63 -22.56 35.92
CA VAL A 36 54.02 -22.64 34.58
C VAL A 36 53.08 -21.45 34.43
N ALA A 37 53.20 -20.72 33.32
CA ALA A 37 52.36 -19.57 33.03
C ALA A 37 51.78 -19.68 31.61
N VAL A 38 50.60 -19.07 31.43
CA VAL A 38 49.95 -18.91 30.12
C VAL A 38 49.99 -17.46 29.68
N ASP A 39 50.19 -17.22 28.39
CA ASP A 39 50.07 -15.89 27.80
C ASP A 39 48.58 -15.57 27.58
N ALA A 40 48.02 -14.80 28.51
CA ALA A 40 46.61 -14.41 28.46
C ALA A 40 46.25 -13.56 27.22
N ALA A 41 47.19 -12.83 26.63
CA ALA A 41 46.92 -12.06 25.41
C ALA A 41 46.76 -13.01 24.22
N LYS A 42 47.66 -13.98 24.07
CA LYS A 42 47.56 -14.99 23.02
C LYS A 42 46.32 -15.88 23.15
N VAL A 43 45.94 -16.25 24.38
CA VAL A 43 44.67 -16.96 24.62
C VAL A 43 43.48 -16.15 24.10
N LYS A 44 43.45 -14.84 24.35
CA LYS A 44 42.37 -13.98 23.86
C LYS A 44 42.41 -13.82 22.34
N ASP A 45 43.59 -13.71 21.73
CA ASP A 45 43.72 -13.65 20.28
C ASP A 45 43.24 -14.93 19.59
N LEU A 46 43.56 -16.10 20.15
CA LEU A 46 43.04 -17.39 19.69
C LEU A 46 41.52 -17.47 19.83
N ALA A 47 40.99 -17.02 20.97
CA ALA A 47 39.54 -16.99 21.21
C ALA A 47 38.83 -16.07 20.20
N VAL A 48 39.41 -14.91 19.92
CA VAL A 48 38.91 -13.94 18.93
C VAL A 48 38.98 -14.49 17.50
N GLY A 49 40.07 -15.17 17.14
CA GLY A 49 40.25 -15.80 15.83
C GLY A 49 39.31 -16.98 15.57
N ALA A 50 38.87 -17.66 16.63
CA ALA A 50 37.91 -18.75 16.54
C ALA A 50 36.47 -18.30 16.29
N VAL A 51 36.14 -17.01 16.51
CA VAL A 51 34.79 -16.49 16.25
C VAL A 51 34.55 -16.40 14.75
N THR A 52 33.54 -17.14 14.28
CA THR A 52 33.08 -17.07 12.90
C THR A 52 31.73 -16.35 12.85
N VAL A 53 31.56 -15.50 11.83
CA VAL A 53 30.30 -14.83 11.54
C VAL A 53 29.88 -15.20 10.12
N SER A 54 28.90 -16.07 9.99
CA SER A 54 28.33 -16.44 8.70
C SER A 54 27.54 -15.28 8.13
N LYS A 55 27.98 -14.75 6.99
CA LYS A 55 27.24 -13.74 6.23
C LYS A 55 26.45 -14.45 5.14
N ALA A 56 25.16 -14.15 4.99
CA ALA A 56 24.46 -14.52 3.77
C ALA A 56 25.10 -13.75 2.61
N ASN A 57 25.73 -14.48 1.67
CA ASN A 57 26.39 -13.89 0.51
C ASN A 57 25.43 -13.83 -0.68
N THR A 58 24.31 -13.15 -0.50
CA THR A 58 23.41 -12.78 -1.59
C THR A 58 23.73 -11.36 -2.02
N ALA A 59 23.70 -11.06 -3.33
CA ALA A 59 23.99 -9.73 -3.87
C ALA A 59 23.13 -8.62 -3.22
N ASP A 60 21.93 -9.00 -2.78
CA ASP A 60 20.93 -8.09 -2.22
C ASP A 60 20.81 -8.15 -0.70
N ASN A 61 21.72 -8.79 0.04
CA ASN A 61 21.63 -8.82 1.50
C ASN A 61 21.61 -7.39 2.09
N PRO A 62 20.55 -6.99 2.82
CA PRO A 62 20.45 -5.65 3.39
C PRO A 62 21.29 -5.49 4.66
N ILE A 63 21.72 -6.60 5.29
CA ILE A 63 22.50 -6.58 6.52
C ILE A 63 23.97 -6.86 6.18
N THR A 64 24.83 -5.96 6.61
CA THR A 64 26.28 -6.15 6.57
C THR A 64 26.80 -6.28 7.99
N ILE A 65 27.79 -7.14 8.18
CA ILE A 65 28.50 -7.26 9.45
C ILE A 65 29.98 -7.03 9.16
N THR A 66 30.55 -6.01 9.78
CA THR A 66 31.94 -5.63 9.57
C THR A 66 32.70 -5.82 10.88
N PRO A 67 33.62 -6.80 10.96
CA PRO A 67 34.46 -6.95 12.13
C PRO A 67 35.50 -5.82 12.18
N THR A 68 35.64 -5.20 13.34
CA THR A 68 36.73 -4.27 13.65
C THR A 68 37.71 -4.97 14.56
N SER A 69 38.99 -5.00 14.16
CA SER A 69 40.03 -5.59 15.00
C SER A 69 40.40 -4.65 16.13
N GLY A 70 40.40 -5.15 17.37
CA GLY A 70 40.99 -4.50 18.54
C GLY A 70 42.05 -5.39 19.19
N THR A 71 42.81 -4.84 20.14
CA THR A 71 43.77 -5.64 20.91
C THR A 71 43.02 -6.69 21.72
N ASN A 72 43.25 -7.98 21.42
CA ASN A 72 42.62 -9.10 22.11
C ASN A 72 41.06 -9.08 22.11
N THR A 73 40.43 -8.40 21.16
CA THR A 73 38.97 -8.31 21.01
C THR A 73 38.56 -8.14 19.54
N LYS A 74 37.30 -8.44 19.24
CA LYS A 74 36.64 -8.10 17.97
C LYS A 74 35.29 -7.48 18.27
N ASP A 75 35.09 -6.26 17.78
CA ASP A 75 33.78 -5.64 17.73
C ASP A 75 33.14 -5.90 16.37
N TYR A 76 31.82 -6.00 16.31
CA TYR A 76 31.09 -6.24 15.08
C TYR A 76 30.11 -5.10 14.83
N ALA A 77 30.45 -4.24 13.87
CA ALA A 77 29.53 -3.23 13.40
C ALA A 77 28.46 -3.87 12.52
N ILE A 78 27.19 -3.59 12.80
CA ILE A 78 26.05 -4.03 12.00
C ILE A 78 25.56 -2.84 11.17
N GLY A 79 25.63 -2.97 9.86
CA GLY A 79 25.06 -2.01 8.91
C GLY A 79 23.75 -2.53 8.34
N ILE A 80 22.77 -1.65 8.17
CA ILE A 80 21.52 -1.94 7.46
C ILE A 80 21.41 -1.01 6.26
N ASP A 81 21.41 -1.58 5.07
CA ASP A 81 21.07 -0.89 3.83
C ASP A 81 19.53 -0.82 3.74
N THR A 82 18.98 0.32 4.11
CA THR A 82 17.52 0.54 4.12
C THR A 82 16.91 0.50 2.73
N THR A 83 17.69 0.79 1.68
CA THR A 83 17.23 0.73 0.29
C THR A 83 17.06 -0.73 -0.13
N LYS A 84 18.06 -1.58 0.12
CA LYS A 84 17.95 -3.02 -0.13
C LYS A 84 16.87 -3.67 0.73
N LEU A 85 16.73 -3.23 1.99
CA LEU A 85 15.69 -3.72 2.90
C LEU A 85 14.29 -3.36 2.39
N ALA A 86 14.08 -2.11 1.98
CA ALA A 86 12.78 -1.66 1.47
C ALA A 86 12.39 -2.35 0.16
N ASN A 87 13.36 -2.67 -0.70
CA ASN A 87 13.11 -3.40 -1.95
C ASN A 87 12.69 -4.87 -1.71
N GLN A 88 13.21 -5.51 -0.65
CA GLN A 88 12.89 -6.91 -0.33
C GLN A 88 11.70 -7.08 0.61
N THR A 89 11.36 -6.04 1.36
CA THR A 89 10.23 -6.09 2.31
C THR A 89 8.93 -5.79 1.56
N GLN A 90 8.03 -6.76 1.54
CA GLN A 90 6.75 -6.66 0.82
C GLN A 90 5.61 -6.23 1.76
N LEU A 91 4.89 -5.18 1.39
CA LEU A 91 3.55 -4.87 1.89
C LEU A 91 2.54 -5.78 1.21
N THR A 92 1.78 -6.54 2.00
CA THR A 92 0.68 -7.35 1.50
C THR A 92 -0.64 -6.62 1.71
N TYR A 93 -1.46 -6.50 0.66
CA TYR A 93 -2.75 -5.81 0.72
C TYR A 93 -3.83 -6.60 -0.04
N LYS A 94 -5.10 -6.31 0.25
CA LYS A 94 -6.25 -6.93 -0.43
C LYS A 94 -7.17 -5.83 -0.95
N ALA A 95 -7.60 -5.93 -2.19
CA ALA A 95 -8.67 -5.11 -2.72
C ALA A 95 -10.01 -5.84 -2.49
N ASN A 96 -10.97 -5.19 -1.85
CA ASN A 96 -12.34 -5.70 -1.67
C ASN A 96 -12.42 -7.14 -1.12
N GLY A 97 -11.57 -7.48 -0.16
CA GLY A 97 -11.55 -8.82 0.46
C GLY A 97 -11.03 -9.95 -0.44
N ALA A 98 -10.55 -9.66 -1.64
CA ALA A 98 -10.06 -10.64 -2.60
C ALA A 98 -8.68 -11.20 -2.24
N ASN A 99 -8.03 -11.86 -3.21
CA ASN A 99 -6.70 -12.42 -3.08
C ASN A 99 -5.67 -11.36 -2.64
N ALA A 100 -4.67 -11.81 -1.89
CA ALA A 100 -3.60 -10.95 -1.42
C ALA A 100 -2.67 -10.54 -2.57
N ASN A 101 -2.48 -9.24 -2.73
CA ASN A 101 -1.49 -8.63 -3.61
C ASN A 101 -0.26 -8.21 -2.78
N LYS A 102 0.86 -7.96 -3.47
CA LYS A 102 2.11 -7.52 -2.84
C LYS A 102 2.70 -6.34 -3.58
N VAL A 103 3.31 -5.43 -2.83
CA VAL A 103 4.17 -4.37 -3.34
C VAL A 103 5.35 -4.21 -2.40
N SER A 104 6.52 -3.81 -2.89
CA SER A 104 7.66 -3.55 -2.01
C SER A 104 7.45 -2.25 -1.21
N LEU A 105 8.10 -2.13 -0.04
CA LEU A 105 8.15 -0.86 0.68
C LEU A 105 8.76 0.25 -0.18
N ALA A 106 9.73 -0.08 -1.03
CA ALA A 106 10.36 0.86 -1.94
C ALA A 106 9.39 1.41 -3.00
N ASN A 107 8.51 0.57 -3.54
CA ASN A 107 7.53 1.00 -4.53
C ASN A 107 6.31 1.69 -3.90
N GLY A 108 5.95 1.31 -2.67
CA GLY A 108 4.79 1.85 -1.96
C GLY A 108 3.45 1.53 -2.63
N LEU A 109 2.36 2.03 -2.06
CA LEU A 109 1.04 1.94 -2.70
C LEU A 109 0.84 3.15 -3.63
N ASN A 110 0.43 2.90 -4.87
CA ASN A 110 0.11 3.95 -5.83
C ASN A 110 -1.41 4.07 -5.99
N PHE A 111 -1.97 5.20 -5.56
CA PHE A 111 -3.40 5.50 -5.72
C PHE A 111 -3.58 6.39 -6.94
N THR A 112 -4.27 5.88 -7.95
CA THR A 112 -4.50 6.58 -9.22
C THR A 112 -5.94 7.03 -9.35
N ASN A 113 -6.16 8.08 -10.14
CA ASN A 113 -7.51 8.48 -10.54
C ASN A 113 -8.16 7.38 -11.39
N GLY A 114 -9.47 7.18 -11.20
CA GLY A 114 -10.30 6.42 -12.12
C GLY A 114 -11.00 7.35 -13.11
N THR A 115 -11.86 6.80 -13.97
CA THR A 115 -12.61 7.58 -14.97
C THR A 115 -13.45 8.70 -14.34
N PHE A 116 -14.09 8.44 -13.20
CA PHE A 116 -14.96 9.41 -12.51
C PHE A 116 -14.56 9.65 -11.05
N THR A 117 -13.38 9.18 -10.65
CA THR A 117 -12.89 9.29 -9.27
C THR A 117 -11.52 9.93 -9.25
N THR A 118 -11.29 10.80 -8.27
CA THR A 118 -9.98 11.36 -7.98
C THR A 118 -9.49 10.80 -6.66
N ALA A 119 -8.30 10.20 -6.69
CA ALA A 119 -7.62 9.77 -5.48
C ALA A 119 -6.73 10.91 -4.99
N THR A 120 -6.83 11.25 -3.71
CA THR A 120 -5.96 12.22 -3.06
C THR A 120 -5.36 11.60 -1.81
N VAL A 121 -4.05 11.78 -1.65
CA VAL A 121 -3.31 11.30 -0.47
C VAL A 121 -2.84 12.51 0.32
N GLY A 122 -3.37 12.65 1.53
CA GLY A 122 -3.01 13.70 2.47
C GLY A 122 -1.86 13.30 3.40
N THR A 123 -1.61 14.13 4.41
CA THR A 123 -0.61 13.89 5.45
C THR A 123 -0.81 12.53 6.12
N ASN A 124 0.30 11.87 6.48
CA ASN A 124 0.34 10.53 7.08
C ASN A 124 -0.34 9.43 6.26
N GLY A 125 -0.52 9.63 4.95
CA GLY A 125 -1.10 8.61 4.07
C GLY A 125 -2.61 8.50 4.16
N THR A 126 -3.31 9.53 4.66
CA THR A 126 -4.79 9.53 4.62
C THR A 126 -5.27 9.56 3.18
N VAL A 127 -6.03 8.55 2.76
CA VAL A 127 -6.54 8.43 1.39
C VAL A 127 -7.99 8.88 1.34
N THR A 128 -8.28 9.84 0.47
CA THR A 128 -9.64 10.28 0.13
C THR A 128 -9.91 9.96 -1.33
N ILE A 129 -11.07 9.38 -1.61
CA ILE A 129 -11.58 9.18 -2.96
C ILE A 129 -12.78 10.11 -3.13
N SER A 130 -12.70 11.03 -4.09
CA SER A 130 -13.81 11.91 -4.45
C SER A 130 -14.35 11.57 -5.84
N THR A 131 -15.60 11.95 -6.10
CA THR A 131 -16.26 11.83 -7.40
C THR A 131 -16.60 13.22 -7.93
N ALA A 132 -16.38 13.46 -9.22
CA ALA A 132 -16.91 14.64 -9.89
C ALA A 132 -18.30 14.30 -10.46
N THR A 133 -19.29 15.14 -10.15
CA THR A 133 -20.63 15.00 -10.70
C THR A 133 -20.88 16.03 -11.79
N GLU A 134 -21.57 15.60 -12.84
CA GLU A 134 -22.11 16.47 -13.87
C GLU A 134 -23.59 16.71 -13.64
N THR A 135 -24.09 17.82 -14.19
CA THR A 135 -25.49 18.22 -14.08
C THR A 135 -26.21 17.97 -15.40
N ILE A 136 -27.22 17.12 -15.35
CA ILE A 136 -28.25 17.01 -16.38
C ILE A 136 -29.15 18.25 -16.28
N THR A 137 -29.32 18.93 -17.40
CA THR A 137 -30.18 20.09 -17.58
C THR A 137 -31.33 19.75 -18.52
N ASN A 138 -32.28 20.65 -18.73
CA ASN A 138 -33.29 20.53 -19.77
C ASN A 138 -33.16 21.71 -20.72
N ASP A 139 -33.35 21.47 -22.02
CA ASP A 139 -33.44 22.54 -23.01
C ASP A 139 -34.79 23.28 -22.95
N ALA A 140 -34.97 24.24 -23.87
CA ALA A 140 -36.20 25.03 -23.96
C ALA A 140 -37.44 24.19 -24.28
N ASP A 141 -37.27 23.04 -24.93
CA ASP A 141 -38.33 22.08 -25.27
C ASP A 141 -38.58 21.05 -24.15
N GLY A 142 -37.88 21.21 -23.00
CA GLY A 142 -37.96 20.31 -21.86
C GLY A 142 -37.16 19.02 -22.00
N LYS A 143 -36.39 18.81 -23.08
CA LYS A 143 -35.61 17.59 -23.27
C LYS A 143 -34.37 17.60 -22.38
N ALA A 144 -34.10 16.49 -21.71
CA ALA A 144 -32.92 16.34 -20.87
C ALA A 144 -31.63 16.39 -21.72
N LYS A 145 -30.61 17.10 -21.22
CA LYS A 145 -29.32 17.32 -21.89
C LYS A 145 -28.18 17.42 -20.88
N VAL A 146 -27.02 16.90 -21.24
CA VAL A 146 -25.75 17.14 -20.55
C VAL A 146 -24.95 18.20 -21.32
N ASN A 147 -24.22 19.07 -20.62
CA ASN A 147 -23.45 20.15 -21.23
C ASN A 147 -22.00 19.76 -21.55
N SER A 148 -21.55 18.62 -21.02
CA SER A 148 -20.26 18.01 -21.30
C SER A 148 -20.33 17.15 -22.56
N PRO A 149 -19.29 17.15 -23.41
CA PRO A 149 -19.19 16.22 -24.54
C PRO A 149 -18.76 14.81 -24.11
N THR A 150 -18.39 14.60 -22.84
CA THR A 150 -17.97 13.31 -22.28
C THR A 150 -18.99 12.78 -21.29
N ASP A 151 -18.95 11.48 -21.01
CA ASP A 151 -19.76 10.86 -19.97
C ASP A 151 -19.45 11.47 -18.58
N GLY A 152 -20.42 11.39 -17.66
CA GLY A 152 -20.29 11.91 -16.31
C GLY A 152 -21.24 11.23 -15.31
N LEU A 153 -20.99 11.46 -14.01
CA LEU A 153 -21.85 10.97 -12.94
C LEU A 153 -22.94 12.00 -12.60
N ALA A 154 -24.21 11.62 -12.65
CA ALA A 154 -25.30 12.44 -12.13
C ALA A 154 -25.69 12.00 -10.71
N THR A 155 -26.11 12.94 -9.88
CA THR A 155 -26.74 12.60 -8.60
C THR A 155 -28.19 12.18 -8.82
N ALA A 156 -28.74 11.32 -7.94
CA ALA A 156 -30.15 10.93 -8.01
C ALA A 156 -31.09 12.15 -7.99
N LYS A 157 -30.75 13.18 -7.21
CA LYS A 157 -31.47 14.46 -7.19
C LYS A 157 -31.46 15.13 -8.57
N ASN A 158 -30.30 15.24 -9.20
CA ASN A 158 -30.19 15.87 -10.51
C ASN A 158 -31.00 15.13 -11.59
N VAL A 159 -30.96 13.79 -11.57
CA VAL A 159 -31.77 12.96 -12.48
C VAL A 159 -33.26 13.20 -12.24
N ALA A 160 -33.72 13.15 -10.99
CA ALA A 160 -35.14 13.36 -10.65
C ALA A 160 -35.63 14.76 -11.05
N ASP A 161 -34.83 15.80 -10.77
CA ASP A 161 -35.17 17.18 -11.11
C ASP A 161 -35.31 17.36 -12.64
N SER A 162 -34.44 16.74 -13.44
CA SER A 162 -34.51 16.84 -14.89
C SER A 162 -35.69 16.07 -15.49
N ILE A 163 -36.02 14.90 -14.94
CA ILE A 163 -37.20 14.12 -15.35
C ILE A 163 -38.48 14.90 -15.07
N ASN A 164 -38.63 15.44 -13.85
CA ASN A 164 -39.81 16.20 -13.48
C ASN A 164 -39.99 17.42 -14.39
N LYS A 165 -38.90 18.15 -14.69
CA LYS A 165 -38.94 19.26 -15.66
C LYS A 165 -39.30 18.83 -17.08
N ALA A 166 -38.84 17.66 -17.54
CA ALA A 166 -39.21 17.14 -18.85
C ALA A 166 -40.70 16.80 -18.93
N VAL A 167 -41.24 16.18 -17.88
CA VAL A 167 -42.68 15.89 -17.75
C VAL A 167 -43.47 17.21 -17.71
N ASP A 168 -43.02 18.18 -16.91
CA ASP A 168 -43.60 19.52 -16.84
C ASP A 168 -43.44 20.31 -18.15
N GLY A 169 -42.55 19.91 -19.05
CA GLY A 169 -42.36 20.45 -20.40
C GLY A 169 -43.30 19.85 -21.44
N LEU A 170 -43.86 18.65 -21.22
CA LEU A 170 -44.74 17.92 -22.15
C LEU A 170 -46.16 18.52 -22.23
N SER A 171 -46.30 19.83 -22.51
CA SER A 171 -47.61 20.46 -22.68
C SER A 171 -48.05 20.19 -24.11
N GLN A 172 -48.90 19.17 -24.31
CA GLN A 172 -49.63 19.04 -25.57
C GLN A 172 -50.76 20.07 -25.56
N ASN A 173 -50.45 21.28 -26.00
CA ASN A 173 -51.47 22.28 -26.26
C ASN A 173 -52.20 21.86 -27.54
N LEU A 174 -53.48 21.54 -27.43
CA LEU A 174 -54.34 21.47 -28.60
C LEU A 174 -54.87 22.88 -28.87
N THR A 175 -54.41 23.47 -29.97
CA THR A 175 -54.99 24.72 -30.46
C THR A 175 -56.36 24.40 -31.07
N VAL A 176 -57.39 25.08 -30.57
CA VAL A 176 -58.74 25.03 -31.12
C VAL A 176 -59.09 26.43 -31.61
N SER A 177 -59.47 26.55 -32.87
CA SER A 177 -59.82 27.82 -33.50
C SER A 177 -61.20 27.70 -34.13
N ASP A 178 -62.02 28.73 -33.95
CA ASP A 178 -63.27 28.89 -34.70
C ASP A 178 -63.08 29.67 -36.02
N GLY A 179 -61.84 29.98 -36.38
CA GLY A 179 -61.49 30.79 -37.55
C GLY A 179 -61.42 32.30 -37.27
N THR A 180 -61.76 32.76 -36.06
CA THR A 180 -61.67 34.17 -35.65
C THR A 180 -60.90 34.38 -34.34
N THR A 181 -60.98 33.43 -33.40
CA THR A 181 -60.24 33.48 -32.13
C THR A 181 -59.62 32.12 -31.81
N ASP A 182 -58.33 32.11 -31.48
CA ASP A 182 -57.62 30.90 -31.07
C ASP A 182 -57.71 30.72 -29.55
N GLY A 183 -58.18 29.56 -29.13
CA GLY A 183 -58.09 29.06 -27.76
C GLY A 183 -57.05 27.94 -27.64
N THR A 184 -56.50 27.74 -26.45
CA THR A 184 -55.60 26.62 -26.17
C THR A 184 -56.18 25.74 -25.07
N VAL A 185 -56.26 24.43 -25.34
CA VAL A 185 -56.57 23.43 -24.31
C VAL A 185 -55.26 22.82 -23.82
N ASN A 186 -54.94 23.04 -22.54
CA ASN A 186 -53.80 22.39 -21.90
C ASN A 186 -54.20 20.98 -21.44
N LEU A 187 -53.84 19.95 -22.22
CA LEU A 187 -54.23 18.56 -21.97
C LEU A 187 -53.45 17.89 -20.82
N LYS A 188 -52.52 18.56 -20.15
CA LYS A 188 -51.83 17.99 -18.97
C LYS A 188 -52.74 17.80 -17.77
N ASN A 189 -53.67 18.73 -17.58
CA ASN A 189 -54.53 18.81 -16.41
C ASN A 189 -56.02 18.89 -16.77
N GLN A 190 -56.36 18.93 -18.07
CA GLN A 190 -57.73 19.02 -18.55
C GLN A 190 -58.07 17.86 -19.48
N LYS A 191 -59.25 17.29 -19.29
CA LYS A 191 -59.82 16.28 -20.19
C LYS A 191 -60.64 16.99 -21.27
N LEU A 192 -60.19 16.94 -22.53
CA LEU A 192 -61.05 17.31 -23.65
C LEU A 192 -62.13 16.25 -23.83
N THR A 193 -63.39 16.63 -23.65
CA THR A 193 -64.54 15.78 -23.93
C THR A 193 -65.25 16.34 -25.15
N VAL A 194 -65.20 15.60 -26.26
CA VAL A 194 -65.99 15.89 -27.47
C VAL A 194 -67.17 14.92 -27.46
N SER A 195 -68.38 15.42 -27.25
CA SER A 195 -69.61 14.62 -27.26
C SER A 195 -70.61 15.21 -28.25
N GLY A 196 -71.15 14.38 -29.14
CA GLY A 196 -72.22 14.80 -30.05
C GLY A 196 -73.16 13.66 -30.39
N THR A 197 -74.47 13.92 -30.34
CA THR A 197 -75.50 13.09 -31.01
C THR A 197 -75.85 13.66 -32.39
N ASN A 198 -75.50 14.93 -32.70
CA ASN A 198 -75.71 15.63 -33.99
C ASN A 198 -74.81 16.91 -34.10
N GLY A 199 -73.59 16.88 -34.68
CA GLY A 199 -72.92 18.17 -35.03
C GLY A 199 -71.41 18.34 -34.89
N VAL A 200 -70.59 17.28 -34.90
CA VAL A 200 -69.15 17.46 -35.22
C VAL A 200 -68.97 17.17 -36.70
N THR A 201 -69.01 18.19 -37.56
CA THR A 201 -68.56 18.10 -38.96
C THR A 201 -67.10 18.50 -39.03
N THR A 202 -66.21 17.59 -39.43
CA THR A 202 -64.81 17.94 -39.73
C THR A 202 -64.65 18.04 -41.24
N THR A 203 -63.94 19.06 -41.72
CA THR A 203 -63.64 19.22 -43.15
C THR A 203 -62.16 18.92 -43.36
N VAL A 204 -61.83 17.81 -44.03
CA VAL A 204 -60.46 17.52 -44.47
C VAL A 204 -60.38 17.76 -45.97
N ASN A 205 -59.53 18.70 -46.40
CA ASN A 205 -59.38 19.09 -47.81
C ASN A 205 -60.72 19.42 -48.52
N GLY A 206 -61.62 20.12 -47.83
CA GLY A 206 -62.89 20.56 -48.42
C GLY A 206 -63.95 19.46 -48.56
N GLN A 207 -63.72 18.23 -48.09
CA GLN A 207 -64.76 17.21 -47.93
C GLN A 207 -65.31 17.18 -46.51
N THR A 208 -66.63 17.13 -46.39
CA THR A 208 -67.31 16.85 -45.11
C THR A 208 -67.05 15.40 -44.72
N VAL A 209 -66.32 15.19 -43.62
CA VAL A 209 -66.18 13.89 -42.98
C VAL A 209 -67.31 13.78 -41.97
N THR A 210 -68.21 12.81 -42.20
CA THR A 210 -69.41 12.55 -41.39
C THR A 210 -69.19 11.32 -40.54
#